data_AF-A0A9W6BUS7-F1
#
_entry.id   AF-A0A9W6BUS7-F1
#
_cell.length_a   1.000
_cell.length_b   1.000
_cell.length_c   1.000
_cell.angle_alpha   90.00
_cell.angle_beta   90.00
_cell.angle_gamma   90.00
#
_symmetry.space_group_name_H-M   'P 1'
#
loop_
_entity.id
_entity.type
_entity.pdbx_description
1 polymer ?
#
loop_
_entity_poly.entity_id
_entity_poly.type
_entity_poly.pdbx_seq_one_letter_code
_entity_poly.pdbx_strand_id
1 'polypeptide(L)'
;MSEVEQMETDGTPRRQPDAEPNERSVIAHDAGLQQTAEHLSLRAGLLNGAFEKILQYGLQDTSREEFGGYFPSMDSDLVDALYGAYKQTLALVRSHCQEEYRLICSEQQVLDRLRTLDQIDQVQQPVPEATPQGGFRATPLGDLRATPLGSARRTPGSRKALAASSAKQAASEAVVRDAESTARRYALQQEAANLQNMLEKARRTENRLALTLALRQEAVGKMVSTYQQAVADVKQVYDITRAWPTAPRLNGSSD
;
A
#
# COMPACT_ATOMS: atom_id res chain seq x y z
N MET A 1 -30.84 -43.78 -49.04
CA MET A 1 -30.05 -45.02 -48.87
C MET A 1 -28.81 -44.61 -48.08
N SER A 2 -28.65 -44.83 -46.79
CA SER A 2 -29.34 -45.62 -45.76
C SER A 2 -29.07 -44.88 -44.43
N GLU A 3 -30.05 -44.57 -43.57
CA GLU A 3 -30.67 -45.43 -42.53
C GLU A 3 -29.70 -46.38 -41.82
N VAL A 4 -29.48 -46.10 -40.52
CA VAL A 4 -29.34 -46.95 -39.31
C VAL A 4 -28.89 -45.94 -38.22
N GLU A 5 -29.73 -45.34 -37.37
CA GLU A 5 -30.64 -45.88 -36.34
C GLU A 5 -29.98 -46.87 -35.37
N GLN A 6 -29.57 -46.37 -34.20
CA GLN A 6 -29.45 -47.09 -32.91
C GLN A 6 -28.81 -46.16 -31.88
N MET A 7 -29.13 -46.13 -30.59
CA MET A 7 -30.26 -46.58 -29.78
C MET A 7 -29.86 -46.14 -28.37
N GLU A 8 -30.81 -45.58 -27.62
CA GLU A 8 -30.65 -45.16 -26.24
C GLU A 8 -30.14 -46.29 -25.33
N THR A 9 -29.23 -45.97 -24.41
CA THR A 9 -29.24 -46.57 -23.08
C THR A 9 -28.98 -45.51 -22.01
N ASP A 10 -30.10 -45.14 -21.40
CA ASP A 10 -30.31 -44.77 -20.01
C ASP A 10 -29.17 -45.15 -19.04
N GLY A 11 -28.78 -44.18 -18.21
CA GLY A 11 -27.63 -44.26 -17.32
C GLY A 11 -27.65 -43.15 -16.27
N THR A 12 -28.73 -43.12 -15.50
CA THR A 12 -28.91 -42.57 -14.14
C THR A 12 -27.79 -41.65 -13.59
N PRO A 13 -28.08 -40.37 -13.27
CA PRO A 13 -27.14 -39.53 -12.56
C PRO A 13 -27.00 -40.01 -11.12
N ARG A 14 -25.82 -40.53 -10.79
CA ARG A 14 -25.42 -40.89 -9.44
C ARG A 14 -25.37 -39.60 -8.61
N ARG A 15 -26.41 -39.37 -7.79
CA ARG A 15 -26.41 -38.40 -6.69
C ARG A 15 -25.16 -38.65 -5.85
N GLN A 16 -24.16 -37.77 -5.98
CA GLN A 16 -23.14 -37.61 -4.97
C GLN A 16 -23.82 -37.02 -3.72
N PRO A 17 -23.63 -37.60 -2.54
CA PRO A 17 -24.07 -36.98 -1.31
C PRO A 17 -23.31 -35.67 -1.12
N ASP A 18 -24.05 -34.62 -0.77
CA ASP A 18 -23.55 -33.32 -0.38
C ASP A 18 -22.42 -33.48 0.64
N ALA A 19 -21.18 -33.27 0.17
CA ALA A 19 -20.06 -33.02 1.04
C ALA A 19 -20.26 -31.60 1.59
N GLU A 20 -20.75 -31.52 2.83
CA GLU A 20 -20.80 -30.28 3.58
C GLU A 20 -19.45 -29.54 3.46
N PRO A 21 -19.45 -28.24 3.07
CA PRO A 21 -18.26 -27.43 3.22
C PRO A 21 -18.02 -27.24 4.71
N ASN A 22 -17.13 -28.06 5.23
CA ASN A 22 -16.54 -28.00 6.56
C ASN A 22 -16.20 -26.54 6.94
N GLU A 23 -17.06 -25.91 7.75
CA GLU A 23 -16.91 -24.58 8.35
C GLU A 23 -15.79 -24.55 9.41
N ARG A 24 -14.60 -25.07 9.07
CA ARG A 24 -13.43 -25.10 9.96
C ARG A 24 -12.16 -24.58 9.31
N SER A 25 -12.28 -23.72 8.29
CA SER A 25 -11.14 -23.05 7.67
C SER A 25 -11.35 -21.54 7.49
N VAL A 26 -11.85 -20.84 8.52
CA VAL A 26 -11.84 -19.36 8.57
C VAL A 26 -11.05 -18.83 9.78
N ILE A 27 -10.48 -19.70 10.62
CA ILE A 27 -9.64 -19.29 11.76
C ILE A 27 -8.22 -19.85 11.57
N ALA A 28 -7.58 -19.51 10.45
CA ALA A 28 -6.17 -19.79 10.21
C ALA A 28 -5.40 -18.59 9.63
N HIS A 29 -6.03 -17.41 9.53
CA HIS A 29 -5.34 -16.18 9.13
C HIS A 29 -4.80 -15.35 10.31
N ASP A 30 -5.21 -15.66 11.55
CA ASP A 30 -4.77 -14.88 12.73
C ASP A 30 -3.45 -15.40 13.33
N ALA A 31 -3.05 -16.63 13.01
CA ALA A 31 -1.77 -17.19 13.45
C ALA A 31 -0.56 -16.73 12.60
N GLY A 32 -0.80 -16.14 11.42
CA GLY A 32 0.25 -15.66 10.53
C GLY A 32 0.81 -14.27 10.88
N LEU A 33 0.13 -13.50 11.74
CA LEU A 33 0.56 -12.16 12.15
C LEU A 33 1.49 -12.15 13.38
N GLN A 34 1.58 -13.26 14.12
CA GLN A 34 2.40 -13.33 15.34
C GLN A 34 3.85 -13.76 15.07
N GLN A 35 4.17 -14.31 13.89
CA GLN A 35 5.54 -14.75 13.57
C GLN A 35 6.41 -13.68 12.89
N THR A 36 5.86 -12.53 12.48
CA THR A 36 6.65 -11.36 12.02
C THR A 36 6.90 -10.34 13.13
N ALA A 37 6.55 -10.66 14.38
CA ALA A 37 6.80 -9.84 15.56
C ALA A 37 8.27 -9.89 16.04
N GLU A 38 9.18 -10.45 15.23
CA GLU A 38 10.61 -10.32 15.45
C GLU A 38 11.04 -8.88 15.12
N HIS A 39 10.95 -8.05 16.16
CA HIS A 39 11.43 -6.68 16.24
C HIS A 39 10.83 -5.71 15.21
N LEU A 40 9.52 -5.49 15.31
CA LEU A 40 9.00 -4.17 14.93
C LEU A 40 9.75 -3.12 15.73
N SER A 41 10.33 -2.16 15.03
CA SER A 41 10.97 -0.98 15.60
C SER A 41 10.01 -0.34 16.62
N LEU A 42 10.52 0.21 17.73
CA LEU A 42 9.65 0.82 18.77
C LEU A 42 8.72 1.86 18.14
N ARG A 43 9.26 2.67 17.22
CA ARG A 43 8.51 3.68 16.47
C ARG A 43 7.45 3.05 15.57
N ALA A 44 7.74 1.93 14.90
CA ALA A 44 6.76 1.22 14.08
C ALA A 44 5.60 0.68 14.93
N GLY A 45 5.90 0.12 16.11
CA GLY A 45 4.88 -0.32 17.05
C GLY A 45 3.98 0.82 17.54
N LEU A 46 4.57 1.98 17.85
CA LEU A 46 3.82 3.17 18.25
C LEU A 46 2.94 3.71 17.12
N LEU A 47 3.43 3.75 15.88
CA LEU A 47 2.67 4.19 14.72
C LEU A 47 1.45 3.27 14.49
N ASN A 48 1.67 1.95 14.47
CA ASN A 48 0.59 0.98 14.31
C ASN A 48 -0.43 1.09 15.45
N GLY A 49 0.04 1.21 16.70
CA GLY A 49 -0.84 1.36 17.85
C GLY A 49 -1.65 2.67 17.82
N ALA A 50 -1.06 3.76 17.31
CA ALA A 50 -1.77 5.02 17.14
C ALA A 50 -2.84 4.91 16.04
N PHE A 51 -2.52 4.27 14.92
CA PHE A 51 -3.48 4.04 13.82
C PHE A 51 -4.67 3.20 14.27
N GLU A 52 -4.43 2.08 14.96
CA GLU A 52 -5.52 1.22 15.47
C GLU A 52 -6.41 1.97 16.46
N LYS A 53 -5.83 2.81 17.34
CA LYS A 53 -6.62 3.67 18.23
C LYS A 53 -7.48 4.65 17.45
N ILE A 54 -6.93 5.29 16.41
CA ILE A 54 -7.71 6.22 15.57
C ILE A 54 -8.87 5.49 14.89
N LEU A 55 -8.66 4.28 14.36
CA LEU A 55 -9.75 3.49 13.79
C LEU A 55 -10.80 3.11 14.84
N GLN A 56 -10.35 2.74 16.06
CA GLN A 56 -11.26 2.39 17.14
C GLN A 56 -12.14 3.57 17.58
N TYR A 57 -11.57 4.77 17.70
CA TYR A 57 -12.32 5.97 18.08
C TYR A 57 -13.13 6.56 16.92
N GLY A 58 -12.60 6.53 15.70
CA GLY A 58 -13.25 7.10 14.52
C GLY A 58 -14.39 6.24 13.98
N LEU A 59 -14.29 4.92 14.13
CA LEU A 59 -15.32 3.95 13.76
C LEU A 59 -15.91 3.32 15.02
N GLN A 60 -16.29 4.17 15.97
CA GLN A 60 -16.90 3.72 17.21
C GLN A 60 -18.23 3.04 16.92
N ASP A 61 -18.38 1.84 17.47
CA ASP A 61 -19.59 1.04 17.37
C ASP A 61 -20.71 1.70 18.17
N THR A 62 -21.66 2.36 17.48
CA THR A 62 -22.89 2.85 18.11
C THR A 62 -23.72 1.66 18.60
N SER A 63 -24.32 1.79 19.79
CA SER A 63 -25.20 0.76 20.32
C SER A 63 -26.49 0.66 19.50
N ARG A 64 -27.17 -0.50 19.58
CA ARG A 64 -28.46 -0.70 18.90
C ARG A 64 -29.51 0.30 19.35
N GLU A 65 -29.53 0.62 20.65
CA GLU A 65 -30.50 1.55 21.25
C GLU A 65 -30.29 2.99 20.76
N GLU A 66 -29.04 3.47 20.76
CA GLU A 66 -28.70 4.79 20.21
C GLU A 66 -28.99 4.86 18.72
N PHE A 67 -28.68 3.80 17.96
CA PHE A 67 -28.96 3.73 16.53
C PHE A 67 -30.47 3.78 16.25
N GLY A 68 -31.27 3.01 16.98
CA GLY A 68 -32.73 3.03 16.87
C GLY A 68 -33.36 4.37 17.25
N GLY A 69 -32.71 5.13 18.16
CA GLY A 69 -33.12 6.49 18.51
C GLY A 69 -33.17 7.47 17.33
N TYR A 70 -32.42 7.21 16.25
CA TYR A 70 -32.46 8.02 15.03
C TYR A 70 -33.66 7.70 14.11
N PHE A 71 -34.37 6.59 14.35
CA PHE A 71 -35.49 6.13 13.52
C PHE A 71 -36.77 5.85 14.34
N PRO A 72 -37.31 6.85 15.07
CA PRO A 72 -38.38 6.63 16.05
C PRO A 72 -39.72 6.19 15.46
N SER A 73 -39.95 6.43 14.16
CA SER A 73 -41.19 6.06 13.45
C SER A 73 -41.07 4.77 12.64
N MET A 74 -39.90 4.14 12.63
CA MET A 74 -39.63 2.94 11.85
C MET A 74 -39.94 1.68 12.65
N ASP A 75 -40.40 0.64 11.97
CA ASP A 75 -40.63 -0.66 12.58
C ASP A 75 -39.33 -1.27 13.12
N SER A 76 -39.41 -1.95 14.27
CA SER A 76 -38.23 -2.46 14.98
C SER A 76 -37.45 -3.47 14.13
N ASP A 77 -38.14 -4.33 13.38
CA ASP A 77 -37.50 -5.36 12.56
C ASP A 77 -36.69 -4.73 11.42
N LEU A 78 -37.21 -3.64 10.84
CA LEU A 78 -36.49 -2.88 9.82
C LEU A 78 -35.29 -2.12 10.40
N VAL A 79 -35.42 -1.56 11.60
CA VAL A 79 -34.30 -0.93 12.33
C VAL A 79 -33.21 -1.95 12.63
N ASP A 80 -33.56 -3.17 13.04
CA ASP A 80 -32.60 -4.23 13.33
C ASP A 80 -31.88 -4.71 12.05
N ALA A 81 -32.60 -4.82 10.93
CA ALA A 81 -32.00 -5.11 9.63
C ALA A 81 -31.03 -4.00 9.18
N LEU A 82 -31.41 -2.73 9.33
CA LEU A 82 -30.55 -1.58 9.02
C LEU A 82 -29.33 -1.53 9.95
N TYR A 83 -29.49 -1.82 11.23
CA TYR A 83 -28.38 -1.89 12.18
C TYR A 83 -27.40 -3.02 11.83
N GLY A 84 -27.91 -4.17 11.37
CA GLY A 84 -27.10 -5.25 10.81
C GLY A 84 -26.27 -4.80 9.61
N ALA A 85 -26.90 -4.13 8.64
CA ALA A 85 -26.22 -3.57 7.47
C ALA A 85 -25.17 -2.50 7.85
N TYR A 86 -25.48 -1.66 8.84
CA TYR A 86 -24.55 -0.68 9.40
C TYR A 86 -23.31 -1.35 10.01
N LYS A 87 -23.49 -2.39 10.84
CA LYS A 87 -22.37 -3.16 11.41
C LYS A 87 -21.50 -3.81 10.35
N GLN A 88 -22.12 -4.42 9.33
CA GLN A 88 -21.40 -4.99 8.20
C GLN A 88 -20.57 -3.92 7.47
N THR A 89 -21.17 -2.74 7.22
CA THR A 89 -20.48 -1.63 6.57
C THR A 89 -19.31 -1.12 7.41
N LEU A 90 -19.48 -0.97 8.73
CA LEU A 90 -18.39 -0.61 9.64
C LEU A 90 -17.24 -1.61 9.61
N ALA A 91 -17.55 -2.91 9.67
CA ALA A 91 -16.54 -3.96 9.61
C ALA A 91 -15.76 -3.92 8.28
N LEU A 92 -16.47 -3.73 7.16
CA LEU A 92 -15.86 -3.59 5.84
C LEU A 92 -14.95 -2.37 5.76
N VAL A 93 -15.42 -1.20 6.21
CA VAL A 93 -14.61 0.04 6.23
C VAL A 93 -13.37 -0.14 7.09
N ARG A 94 -13.50 -0.72 8.29
CA ARG A 94 -12.36 -1.01 9.18
C ARG A 94 -11.32 -1.90 8.51
N SER A 95 -11.76 -3.01 7.91
CA SER A 95 -10.89 -3.93 7.17
C SER A 95 -10.19 -3.26 6.00
N HIS A 96 -10.93 -2.47 5.21
CA HIS A 96 -10.37 -1.75 4.07
C HIS A 96 -9.34 -0.70 4.49
N CYS A 97 -9.62 0.09 5.54
CA CYS A 97 -8.66 1.05 6.07
C CYS A 97 -7.38 0.39 6.57
N GLN A 98 -7.47 -0.76 7.24
CA GLN A 98 -6.29 -1.52 7.69
C GLN A 98 -5.46 -2.02 6.50
N GLU A 99 -6.11 -2.50 5.45
CA GLU A 99 -5.40 -2.99 4.26
C GLU A 99 -4.74 -1.85 3.49
N GLU A 100 -5.45 -0.74 3.28
CA GLU A 100 -4.89 0.48 2.67
C GLU A 100 -3.71 1.02 3.48
N TYR A 101 -3.80 1.03 4.82
CA TYR A 101 -2.69 1.42 5.67
C TYR A 101 -1.46 0.53 5.47
N ARG A 102 -1.64 -0.80 5.42
CA ARG A 102 -0.54 -1.74 5.14
C ARG A 102 0.07 -1.49 3.75
N LEU A 103 -0.77 -1.29 2.74
CA LEU A 103 -0.32 -0.97 1.38
C LEU A 103 0.51 0.31 1.36
N ILE A 104 0.03 1.40 1.96
CA ILE A 104 0.75 2.68 2.05
C ILE A 104 2.08 2.51 2.80
N CYS A 105 2.09 1.81 3.94
CA CYS A 105 3.30 1.55 4.70
C CYS A 105 4.34 0.77 3.89
N SER A 106 3.90 -0.22 3.11
CA SER A 106 4.76 -1.00 2.23
C SER A 106 5.28 -0.17 1.04
N GLU A 107 4.41 0.62 0.40
CA GLU A 107 4.76 1.42 -0.78
C GLU A 107 5.77 2.50 -0.45
N GLN A 108 5.59 3.17 0.70
CA GLN A 108 6.45 4.26 1.14
C GLN A 108 7.65 3.76 1.96
N GLN A 109 7.79 2.44 2.13
CA GLN A 109 8.83 1.80 2.93
C GLN A 109 8.94 2.42 4.34
N VAL A 110 7.78 2.73 4.95
CA VAL A 110 7.72 3.46 6.23
C VAL A 110 8.45 2.68 7.32
N LEU A 111 8.24 1.36 7.37
CA LEU A 111 8.84 0.49 8.37
C LEU A 111 10.37 0.47 8.26
N ASP A 112 10.92 0.43 7.04
CA ASP A 112 12.37 0.44 6.83
C ASP A 112 12.99 1.79 7.20
N ARG A 113 12.30 2.89 6.90
CA ARG A 113 12.73 4.24 7.30
C ARG A 113 12.71 4.41 8.82
N LEU A 114 11.66 3.94 9.49
CA LEU A 114 11.57 3.97 10.96
C LEU A 114 12.66 3.11 11.59
N ARG A 115 12.94 1.92 11.04
CA ARG A 115 14.06 1.07 11.49
C ARG A 115 15.40 1.78 11.32
N THR A 116 15.62 2.47 10.20
CA THR A 116 16.86 3.24 9.95
C THR A 116 17.01 4.36 10.98
N LEU A 117 15.94 5.07 11.31
CA LEU A 117 15.97 6.12 12.34
C LEU A 117 16.29 5.55 13.73
N ASP A 118 15.70 4.41 14.09
CA ASP A 118 16.00 3.75 15.36
C ASP A 118 17.46 3.29 15.46
N GLN A 119 18.10 2.92 14.34
CA GLN A 119 19.52 2.62 14.28
C GLN A 119 20.39 3.87 14.45
N ILE A 120 20.01 4.98 13.82
CA ILE A 120 20.73 6.27 13.94
C ILE A 120 20.71 6.75 15.39
N ASP A 121 19.56 6.67 16.06
CA ASP A 121 19.42 7.05 17.47
C ASP A 121 20.30 6.18 18.37
N GLN A 122 20.37 4.87 18.13
CA GLN A 122 21.22 3.95 18.90
C GLN A 122 22.72 4.29 18.78
N VAL A 123 23.16 4.72 17.59
CA VAL A 123 24.55 5.14 17.37
C VAL A 123 24.85 6.50 18.01
N GLN A 124 23.85 7.40 18.04
CA GLN A 124 23.99 8.74 18.62
C GLN A 124 23.82 8.78 20.14
N GLN A 125 23.28 7.74 20.78
CA GLN A 125 23.22 7.69 22.23
C GLN A 125 24.65 7.70 22.77
N PRO A 126 25.07 8.77 23.48
CA PRO A 126 26.36 8.79 24.11
C PRO A 126 26.38 7.63 25.10
N VAL A 127 27.34 6.71 24.94
CA VAL A 127 27.62 5.68 25.93
C VAL A 127 27.68 6.41 27.28
N PRO A 128 26.84 6.06 28.27
CA PRO A 128 26.99 6.61 29.60
C PRO A 128 28.35 6.12 30.07
N GLU A 129 29.35 6.98 29.94
CA GLU A 129 30.69 6.76 30.44
C GLU A 129 30.51 6.49 31.93
N ALA A 130 30.72 5.23 32.32
CA ALA A 130 30.61 4.80 33.70
C ALA A 130 31.50 5.71 34.52
N THR A 131 30.92 6.67 35.22
CA THR A 131 31.61 7.49 36.22
C THR A 131 32.32 6.54 37.17
N PRO A 132 33.66 6.51 37.24
CA PRO A 132 34.28 6.12 38.48
C PRO A 132 33.91 7.21 39.48
N GLN A 133 33.22 6.81 40.55
CA GLN A 133 33.14 7.61 41.78
C GLN A 133 34.54 8.11 42.12
N GLY A 134 34.77 9.42 42.05
CA GLY A 134 36.01 9.99 42.55
C GLY A 134 36.38 11.34 41.96
N GLY A 135 36.05 12.40 42.69
CA GLY A 135 36.85 13.62 42.66
C GLY A 135 36.26 14.79 41.89
N PHE A 136 35.58 15.64 42.65
CA PHE A 136 35.55 17.08 42.49
C PHE A 136 36.60 17.67 41.53
N ARG A 137 36.15 18.39 40.50
CA ARG A 137 36.66 19.74 40.26
C ARG A 137 35.69 20.57 39.40
N ALA A 138 35.06 21.53 40.06
CA ALA A 138 34.52 22.71 39.43
C ALA A 138 35.61 23.40 38.61
N THR A 139 35.32 23.76 37.37
CA THR A 139 35.99 24.87 36.69
C THR A 139 34.97 25.99 36.54
N PRO A 140 35.16 27.15 37.21
CA PRO A 140 34.33 28.31 36.97
C PRO A 140 34.73 28.93 35.63
N LEU A 141 33.71 29.22 34.83
CA LEU A 141 33.77 30.10 33.68
C LEU A 141 33.91 31.54 34.20
N GLY A 142 35.10 32.11 34.05
CA GLY A 142 35.34 33.52 34.32
C GLY A 142 36.75 33.76 34.81
N ASP A 143 37.63 34.20 33.91
CA ASP A 143 38.48 35.36 34.21
C ASP A 143 39.10 35.96 32.95
N LEU A 144 38.86 37.25 32.83
CA LEU A 144 39.50 38.20 31.93
C LEU A 144 40.99 38.30 32.28
N ARG A 145 41.90 38.20 31.30
CA ARG A 145 43.14 39.00 31.35
C ARG A 145 43.83 39.15 30.01
N ALA A 146 43.89 40.42 29.59
CA ALA A 146 45.04 41.19 29.14
C ALA A 146 46.15 40.53 28.28
N THR A 147 46.45 41.25 27.21
CA THR A 147 47.66 41.26 26.38
C THR A 147 48.98 40.96 27.12
N PRO A 148 50.00 40.54 26.35
CA PRO A 148 51.16 41.42 26.27
C PRO A 148 51.56 41.78 24.84
N LEU A 149 51.85 43.07 24.67
CA LEU A 149 52.79 43.59 23.69
C LEU A 149 54.13 42.85 23.85
N GLY A 150 54.61 42.22 22.78
CA GLY A 150 55.92 41.55 22.75
C GLY A 150 56.58 41.75 21.39
N SER A 151 57.57 42.64 21.37
CA SER A 151 58.42 42.99 20.24
C SER A 151 59.00 41.79 19.47
N ALA A 152 59.15 42.03 18.17
CA ALA A 152 59.73 41.15 17.16
C ALA A 152 61.02 40.44 17.58
N ARG A 153 61.06 39.12 17.33
CA ARG A 153 62.30 38.38 17.07
C ARG A 153 62.19 37.68 15.72
N ARG A 154 62.62 38.36 14.66
CA ARG A 154 62.88 37.75 13.34
C ARG A 154 64.09 36.81 13.49
N THR A 155 63.82 35.53 13.70
CA THR A 155 64.81 34.46 13.53
C THR A 155 64.83 34.03 12.06
N PRO A 156 66.01 33.84 11.44
CA PRO A 156 66.13 33.24 10.11
C PRO A 156 66.00 31.71 10.25
N GLY A 157 64.79 31.24 10.60
CA GLY A 157 64.40 29.82 10.59
C GLY A 157 63.14 29.55 9.74
N SER A 158 62.66 30.58 9.04
CA SER A 158 61.32 30.66 8.44
C SER A 158 61.02 29.63 7.35
N ARG A 159 62.04 29.06 6.67
CA ARG A 159 61.80 28.11 5.56
C ARG A 159 61.26 26.74 6.03
N LYS A 160 61.67 26.23 7.20
CA LYS A 160 61.19 24.93 7.71
C LYS A 160 59.77 25.00 8.29
N ALA A 161 59.40 26.13 8.91
CA ALA A 161 58.04 26.33 9.44
C ALA A 161 57.00 26.53 8.33
N LEU A 162 57.35 27.23 7.24
CA LEU A 162 56.51 27.37 6.04
C LEU A 162 56.31 26.04 5.31
N ALA A 163 57.33 25.17 5.27
CA ALA A 163 57.19 23.83 4.69
C ALA A 163 56.25 22.93 5.51
N ALA A 164 56.29 23.02 6.85
CA ALA A 164 55.42 22.24 7.73
C ALA A 164 53.95 22.71 7.70
N SER A 165 53.69 24.02 7.54
CA SER A 165 52.32 24.53 7.36
C SER A 165 51.74 24.18 5.99
N SER A 166 52.56 24.23 4.94
CA SER A 166 52.17 23.81 3.59
C SER A 166 51.84 22.31 3.52
N ALA A 167 52.59 21.46 4.21
CA ALA A 167 52.30 20.02 4.30
C ALA A 167 50.99 19.73 5.05
N LYS A 168 50.68 20.48 6.13
CA LYS A 168 49.41 20.35 6.85
C LYS A 168 48.21 20.85 6.02
N GLN A 169 48.38 21.92 5.26
CA GLN A 169 47.35 22.39 4.32
C GLN A 169 47.09 21.37 3.22
N ALA A 170 48.14 20.79 2.62
CA ALA A 170 47.97 19.76 1.60
C ALA A 170 47.25 18.50 2.13
N ALA A 171 47.55 18.08 3.36
CA ALA A 171 46.84 16.98 4.02
C ALA A 171 45.36 17.33 4.29
N SER A 172 45.08 18.55 4.75
CA SER A 172 43.71 19.04 4.96
C SER A 172 42.92 19.10 3.66
N GLU A 173 43.52 19.55 2.56
CA GLU A 173 42.89 19.60 1.25
C GLU A 173 42.59 18.20 0.70
N ALA A 174 43.49 17.24 0.91
CA ALA A 174 43.26 15.85 0.49
C ALA A 174 42.05 15.24 1.21
N VAL A 175 41.91 15.49 2.52
CA VAL A 175 40.74 15.05 3.31
C VAL A 175 39.45 15.72 2.82
N VAL A 176 39.47 17.02 2.53
CA VAL A 176 38.29 17.73 2.02
C VAL A 176 37.89 17.20 0.64
N ARG A 177 38.83 16.98 -0.28
CA ARG A 177 38.54 16.42 -1.61
C ARG A 177 37.99 14.99 -1.52
N ASP A 178 38.52 14.17 -0.62
CA ASP A 178 38.01 12.82 -0.40
C ASP A 178 36.59 12.82 0.19
N ALA A 179 36.36 13.66 1.21
CA ALA A 179 35.04 13.86 1.79
C ALA A 179 34.03 14.39 0.76
N GLU A 180 34.42 15.35 -0.07
CA GLU A 180 33.60 15.87 -1.16
C GLU A 180 33.30 14.80 -2.22
N SER A 181 34.31 14.02 -2.63
CA SER A 181 34.11 12.92 -3.60
C SER A 181 33.14 11.85 -3.06
N THR A 182 33.20 11.61 -1.76
CA THR A 182 32.35 10.65 -1.07
C THR A 182 30.93 11.18 -0.95
N ALA A 183 30.76 12.44 -0.55
CA ALA A 183 29.46 13.11 -0.51
C ALA A 183 28.79 13.15 -1.89
N ARG A 184 29.54 13.45 -2.96
CA ARG A 184 29.02 13.43 -4.34
C ARG A 184 28.58 12.03 -4.77
N ARG A 185 29.35 10.99 -4.43
CA ARG A 185 28.97 9.59 -4.71
C ARG A 185 27.68 9.20 -4.00
N TYR A 186 27.54 9.56 -2.72
CA TYR A 186 26.29 9.33 -1.98
C TYR A 186 25.10 10.07 -2.58
N ALA A 187 25.28 11.33 -2.98
CA ALA A 187 24.22 12.11 -3.63
C ALA A 187 23.76 11.46 -4.94
N LEU A 188 24.69 11.02 -5.79
CA LEU A 188 24.38 10.32 -7.04
C LEU A 188 23.69 8.97 -6.80
N GLN A 189 24.10 8.21 -5.78
CA GLN A 189 23.43 6.96 -5.40
C GLN A 189 22.00 7.19 -4.94
N GLN A 190 21.77 8.25 -4.15
CA GLN A 190 20.44 8.62 -3.70
C GLN A 190 19.55 9.06 -4.87
N GLU A 191 20.09 9.83 -5.82
CA GLU A 191 19.39 10.22 -7.03
C GLU A 191 19.04 9.00 -7.90
N ALA A 192 19.98 8.07 -8.10
CA ALA A 192 19.74 6.83 -8.83
C ALA A 192 18.63 5.99 -8.18
N ALA A 193 18.64 5.85 -6.85
CA ALA A 193 17.59 5.15 -6.11
C ALA A 193 16.23 5.85 -6.23
N ASN A 194 16.20 7.18 -6.23
CA ASN A 194 14.97 7.95 -6.45
C ASN A 194 14.43 7.75 -7.88
N LEU A 195 15.28 7.83 -8.90
CA LEU A 195 14.91 7.58 -10.30
C LEU A 195 14.37 6.16 -10.48
N GLN A 196 15.00 5.16 -9.87
CA GLN A 196 14.53 3.77 -9.90
C GLN A 196 13.13 3.64 -9.29
N ASN A 197 12.90 4.23 -8.11
CA ASN A 197 11.58 4.25 -7.47
C ASN A 197 10.52 4.92 -8.36
N MET A 198 10.87 6.03 -9.02
CA MET A 198 9.94 6.70 -9.96
C MET A 198 9.62 5.83 -11.18
N LEU A 199 10.61 5.11 -11.73
CA LEU A 199 10.40 4.18 -12.83
C LEU A 199 9.52 2.99 -12.43
N GLU A 200 9.72 2.44 -11.23
CA GLU A 200 8.87 1.37 -10.71
C GLU A 200 7.43 1.85 -10.50
N LYS A 201 7.23 3.05 -9.96
CA LYS A 201 5.90 3.67 -9.85
C LYS A 201 5.25 3.86 -11.22
N ALA A 202 5.99 4.40 -12.19
CA ALA A 202 5.50 4.56 -13.56
C ALA A 202 5.08 3.22 -14.16
N ARG A 203 5.89 2.16 -14.03
CA ARG A 203 5.53 0.80 -14.49
C ARG A 203 4.28 0.24 -13.83
N ARG A 204 4.11 0.42 -12.52
CA ARG A 204 2.87 0.02 -11.82
C ARG A 204 1.65 0.74 -12.39
N THR A 205 1.77 2.05 -12.63
CA THR A 205 0.67 2.83 -13.22
C THR A 205 0.35 2.40 -14.65
N GLU A 206 1.37 2.12 -15.47
CA GLU A 206 1.23 1.59 -16.82
C GLU A 206 0.49 0.24 -16.82
N ASN A 207 0.93 -0.71 -15.99
CA ASN A 207 0.28 -2.02 -15.84
C ASN A 207 -1.20 -1.89 -15.43
N ARG A 208 -1.51 -0.97 -14.50
CA ARG A 208 -2.89 -0.71 -14.07
C ARG A 208 -3.75 -0.14 -15.21
N LEU A 209 -3.19 0.78 -16.00
CA LEU A 209 -3.88 1.35 -17.16
C LEU A 209 -4.08 0.30 -18.25
N ALA A 210 -3.08 -0.55 -18.51
CA ALA A 210 -3.17 -1.65 -19.48
C ALA A 210 -4.27 -2.64 -19.10
N LEU A 211 -4.35 -3.04 -17.82
CA LEU A 211 -5.44 -3.89 -17.32
C LEU A 211 -6.81 -3.22 -17.47
N THR A 212 -6.93 -1.95 -17.10
CA THR A 212 -8.19 -1.20 -17.24
C THR A 212 -8.63 -1.11 -18.71
N LEU A 213 -7.68 -0.91 -19.63
CA LEU A 213 -7.93 -0.87 -21.06
C LEU A 213 -8.39 -2.24 -21.57
N ALA A 214 -7.77 -3.33 -21.13
CA ALA A 214 -8.19 -4.69 -21.49
C ALA A 214 -9.63 -4.99 -21.03
N LEU A 215 -9.99 -4.66 -19.78
CA LEU A 215 -11.35 -4.83 -19.27
C LEU A 215 -12.38 -4.02 -20.07
N ARG A 216 -12.03 -2.78 -20.48
CA ARG A 216 -12.91 -1.95 -21.32
C ARG A 216 -13.05 -2.52 -22.73
N GLN A 217 -11.98 -3.04 -23.32
CA GLN A 217 -12.03 -3.69 -24.63
C GLN A 217 -12.93 -4.93 -24.58
N GLU A 218 -12.84 -5.74 -23.53
CA GLU A 218 -13.71 -6.89 -23.33
C GLU A 218 -15.19 -6.47 -23.19
N ALA A 219 -15.46 -5.44 -22.38
CA ALA A 219 -16.80 -4.90 -22.19
C ALA A 219 -17.40 -4.36 -23.51
N VAL A 220 -16.61 -3.62 -24.30
CA VAL A 220 -17.02 -3.15 -25.63
C VAL A 220 -17.27 -4.33 -26.57
N GLY A 221 -16.43 -5.37 -26.54
CA GLY A 221 -16.65 -6.61 -27.31
C GLY A 221 -17.99 -7.27 -26.98
N LYS A 222 -18.33 -7.36 -25.69
CA LYS A 222 -19.64 -7.86 -25.22
C LYS A 222 -20.81 -6.97 -25.68
N MET A 223 -20.65 -5.65 -25.65
CA MET A 223 -21.68 -4.73 -26.15
C MET A 223 -21.89 -4.85 -27.67
N VAL A 224 -20.82 -5.05 -28.43
CA VAL A 224 -20.91 -5.25 -29.88
C VAL A 224 -21.63 -6.56 -30.20
N SER A 225 -21.34 -7.64 -29.48
CA SER A 225 -22.01 -8.93 -29.70
C SER A 225 -23.50 -8.87 -29.35
N THR A 226 -23.88 -8.21 -28.24
CA THR A 226 -25.29 -8.03 -27.89
C THR A 226 -26.03 -7.16 -28.90
N TYR A 227 -25.40 -6.10 -29.40
CA TYR A 227 -25.98 -5.28 -30.47
C TYR A 227 -26.15 -6.06 -31.77
N GLN A 228 -25.16 -6.85 -32.18
CA GLN A 228 -25.25 -7.71 -33.37
C GLN A 228 -26.38 -8.73 -33.24
N GLN A 229 -26.55 -9.33 -32.05
CA GLN A 229 -27.67 -10.23 -31.78
C GLN A 229 -29.01 -9.49 -31.92
N ALA A 230 -29.16 -8.31 -31.31
CA ALA A 230 -30.38 -7.52 -31.42
C ALA A 230 -30.69 -7.13 -32.87
N VAL A 231 -29.69 -6.78 -33.67
CA VAL A 231 -29.86 -6.49 -35.10
C VAL A 231 -30.32 -7.75 -35.86
N ALA A 232 -29.76 -8.92 -35.55
CA ALA A 232 -30.18 -10.19 -36.14
C ALA A 232 -31.63 -10.52 -35.79
N ASP A 233 -32.03 -10.33 -34.53
CA ASP A 233 -33.40 -10.56 -34.05
C ASP A 233 -34.39 -9.62 -34.76
N VAL A 234 -34.07 -8.32 -34.87
CA VAL A 234 -34.90 -7.34 -35.59
C VAL A 234 -35.04 -7.70 -37.06
N LYS A 235 -33.95 -8.12 -37.70
CA LYS A 235 -33.98 -8.57 -39.09
C LYS A 235 -34.87 -9.81 -39.25
N GLN A 236 -34.78 -10.77 -38.33
CA GLN A 236 -35.63 -11.96 -38.35
C GLN A 236 -37.12 -11.60 -38.24
N VAL A 237 -37.48 -10.68 -37.33
CA VAL A 237 -38.86 -10.18 -37.20
C VAL A 237 -39.31 -9.47 -38.47
N TYR A 238 -38.45 -8.67 -39.09
CA TYR A 238 -38.75 -8.00 -40.36
C TYR A 238 -38.98 -9.00 -41.49
N ASP A 239 -38.17 -10.05 -41.60
CA ASP A 239 -38.30 -11.06 -42.64
C ASP A 239 -39.60 -11.88 -42.47
N ILE A 240 -39.96 -12.24 -41.24
CA ILE A 240 -41.24 -12.90 -40.91
C ILE A 240 -42.43 -12.02 -41.27
N THR A 241 -42.41 -10.74 -40.87
CA THR A 241 -43.52 -9.81 -41.11
C THR A 241 -43.67 -9.47 -42.59
N ARG A 242 -42.57 -9.42 -43.35
CA ARG A 242 -42.59 -9.21 -44.81
C ARG A 242 -43.14 -10.40 -45.59
N ALA A 243 -42.99 -11.63 -45.09
CA ALA A 243 -43.53 -12.84 -45.74
C ALA A 243 -45.05 -13.02 -45.51
N TRP A 244 -45.61 -12.38 -44.47
CA TRP A 244 -47.02 -12.55 -44.08
C TRP A 244 -48.06 -12.08 -45.13
N PRO A 245 -47.88 -11.00 -45.90
CA PRO A 245 -48.88 -10.54 -46.87
C PRO A 245 -49.12 -11.50 -48.05
N THR A 246 -48.25 -12.49 -48.25
CA THR A 246 -48.39 -13.49 -49.33
C THR A 246 -49.13 -14.74 -48.89
N ALA A 247 -49.67 -14.79 -47.66
CA ALA A 247 -50.52 -15.88 -47.23
C ALA A 247 -51.68 -16.02 -48.23
N PRO A 248 -51.86 -17.20 -48.86
CA PRO A 248 -52.90 -17.41 -49.85
C PRO A 248 -54.23 -17.05 -49.21
N ARG A 249 -54.94 -16.08 -49.81
CA ARG A 249 -56.32 -15.80 -49.44
C ARG A 249 -57.03 -17.14 -49.53
N LEU A 250 -57.42 -17.68 -48.38
CA LEU A 250 -58.36 -18.78 -48.28
C LEU A 250 -59.65 -18.25 -48.90
N ASN A 251 -59.74 -18.32 -50.23
CA ASN A 251 -60.97 -18.11 -50.96
C ASN A 251 -61.88 -19.25 -50.51
N GLY A 252 -62.67 -18.97 -49.47
CA GLY A 252 -63.78 -19.79 -49.06
C GLY A 252 -64.71 -19.93 -50.25
N SER A 253 -64.58 -21.06 -50.93
CA SER A 253 -65.61 -21.64 -51.76
C SER A 253 -66.76 -22.01 -50.83
N SER A 254 -67.69 -21.08 -50.61
CA SER A 254 -69.00 -21.42 -50.07
C SER A 254 -69.82 -22.03 -51.21
N ASP A 255 -69.83 -23.36 -51.26
CA ASP A 255 -70.89 -24.15 -51.89
C ASP A 255 -71.63 -24.93 -50.78
#